data_AF-A0A2H5XYE0-F1
#
_entry.id   AF-A0A2H5XYE0-F1
#
_cell.length_a   1.000
_cell.length_b   1.000
_cell.length_c   1.000
_cell.angle_alpha   90.00
_cell.angle_beta   90.00
_cell.angle_gamma   90.00
#
_symmetry.space_group_name_H-M   'P 1'
#
loop_
_entity.id
_entity.type
_entity.pdbx_description
1 polymer ?
#
loop_
_entity_poly.entity_id
_entity_poly.type
_entity_poly.pdbx_seq_one_letter_code
_entity_poly.pdbx_strand_id
1 'polypeptide(L)'
;MVVFDFDRADLSPTNRALVQHFVADAITPRSRVRITGTTDRLGEAAYNLQLSQARADETRRTIEAILPSAQIEEARGIGSSQLLFDNSLPEGRSYCRTVTIVVETPLEPSTPR
;
A
#
# COMPACT_ATOMS: atom_id res chain seq x y z
N MET A 1 -0.99 -2.81 -6.11
CA MET A 1 -0.69 -3.50 -4.83
C MET A 1 0.80 -3.77 -4.76
N VAL A 2 1.40 -3.69 -3.58
CA VAL A 2 2.83 -3.92 -3.35
C VAL A 2 2.98 -5.06 -2.34
N VAL A 3 3.80 -6.06 -2.66
CA VAL A 3 4.00 -7.25 -1.83
C VAL A 3 5.21 -7.06 -0.93
N PHE A 4 5.17 -7.59 0.29
CA PHE A 4 6.30 -7.55 1.22
C PHE A 4 6.79 -8.95 1.57
N ASP A 5 8.10 -9.07 1.81
CA ASP A 5 8.69 -10.30 2.34
C ASP A 5 8.17 -10.60 3.75
N PHE A 6 8.27 -11.88 4.14
CA PHE A 6 7.88 -12.32 5.46
C PHE A 6 8.61 -11.52 6.55
N ASP A 7 7.85 -11.04 7.53
CA ASP A 7 8.36 -10.32 8.70
C ASP A 7 9.20 -9.07 8.41
N ARG A 8 9.03 -8.49 7.22
CA ARG A 8 9.73 -7.28 6.80
C ARG A 8 8.78 -6.16 6.46
N ALA A 9 9.17 -4.96 6.84
CA ALA A 9 8.51 -3.71 6.49
C ALA A 9 9.26 -2.92 5.40
N ASP A 10 10.47 -3.35 5.03
CA ASP A 10 11.27 -2.70 4.01
C ASP A 10 10.84 -3.11 2.60
N LEU A 11 10.72 -2.13 1.70
CA LEU A 11 10.53 -2.41 0.28
C LEU A 11 11.82 -2.92 -0.34
N SER A 12 11.73 -4.09 -0.99
CA SER A 12 12.82 -4.62 -1.82
C SER A 12 13.15 -3.65 -2.96
N PRO A 13 14.38 -3.67 -3.51
CA PRO A 13 14.76 -2.81 -4.63
C PRO A 13 13.82 -2.95 -5.83
N THR A 14 13.38 -4.17 -6.12
CA THR A 14 12.39 -4.45 -7.18
C THR A 14 11.06 -3.77 -6.91
N ASN A 15 10.55 -3.83 -5.68
CA ASN A 15 9.29 -3.19 -5.32
C ASN A 15 9.39 -1.67 -5.31
N ARG A 16 10.54 -1.11 -4.91
CA ARG A 16 10.80 0.34 -5.02
C ARG A 16 10.74 0.79 -6.48
N ALA A 17 11.36 0.04 -7.40
CA ALA A 17 11.29 0.34 -8.83
C ALA A 17 9.85 0.25 -9.37
N LEU A 18 9.06 -0.73 -8.93
CA LEU A 18 7.64 -0.83 -9.29
C LEU A 18 6.84 0.38 -8.79
N VAL A 19 7.04 0.80 -7.53
CA VAL A 19 6.39 2.01 -7.00
C VAL A 19 6.81 3.22 -7.82
N GLN A 20 8.10 3.37 -8.12
CA GLN A 20 8.60 4.48 -8.92
C GLN A 20 8.00 4.53 -10.33
N HIS A 21 7.91 3.40 -11.02
CA HIS A 21 7.40 3.38 -12.40
C HIS A 21 5.89 3.49 -12.47
N PHE A 22 5.14 2.81 -11.61
CA PHE A 22 3.68 2.72 -11.76
C PHE A 22 2.93 3.76 -10.91
N VAL A 23 3.44 4.10 -9.72
CA VAL A 23 2.73 5.00 -8.81
C VAL A 23 3.01 6.45 -9.15
N ALA A 24 4.25 6.80 -9.53
CA ALA A 24 4.57 8.17 -9.94
C ALA A 24 3.79 8.60 -11.19
N ASP A 25 3.66 7.72 -12.18
CA ASP A 25 2.93 8.00 -13.42
C ASP A 25 1.41 8.13 -13.20
N ALA A 26 0.87 7.47 -12.18
CA ALA A 26 -0.56 7.47 -11.88
C ALA A 26 -1.01 8.67 -11.03
N ILE A 27 -0.10 9.31 -10.30
CA ILE A 27 -0.43 10.41 -9.38
C ILE A 27 -0.28 11.75 -10.10
N THR A 28 -1.37 12.49 -10.16
CA THR A 28 -1.39 13.90 -10.57
C THR A 28 -1.43 14.80 -9.33
N PRO A 29 -1.15 16.12 -9.45
CA PRO A 29 -1.24 17.06 -8.32
C PRO A 29 -2.62 17.15 -7.64
N ARG A 30 -3.67 16.64 -8.30
CA ARG A 30 -5.05 16.61 -7.76
C ARG A 30 -5.44 15.23 -7.22
N SER A 31 -4.59 14.23 -7.42
CA SER A 31 -4.86 12.87 -6.99
C SER A 31 -4.70 12.74 -5.48
N ARG A 32 -5.64 12.03 -4.87
CA ARG A 32 -5.61 11.65 -3.45
C ARG A 32 -5.15 10.22 -3.33
N VAL A 33 -4.20 9.98 -2.43
CA VAL A 33 -3.59 8.65 -2.25
C VAL A 33 -3.94 8.10 -0.88
N ARG A 34 -4.46 6.88 -0.84
CA ARG A 34 -4.73 6.12 0.39
C ARG A 34 -3.92 4.83 0.38
N ILE A 35 -3.25 4.54 1.49
CA ILE A 35 -2.32 3.42 1.63
C ILE A 35 -2.82 2.53 2.76
N THR A 36 -3.14 1.27 2.46
CA THR A 36 -3.63 0.30 3.44
C THR A 36 -2.73 -0.92 3.48
N GLY A 37 -2.09 -1.16 4.63
CA GLY A 37 -1.29 -2.35 4.90
C GLY A 37 -2.11 -3.47 5.53
N THR A 38 -1.92 -4.70 5.04
CA THR A 38 -2.54 -5.91 5.58
C THR A 38 -1.48 -6.96 5.91
N THR A 39 -1.82 -7.91 6.77
CA THR A 39 -1.02 -9.09 7.07
C THR A 39 -1.85 -10.36 6.89
N ASP A 40 -1.19 -11.51 6.95
CA ASP A 40 -1.87 -12.79 7.07
C ASP A 40 -2.40 -13.01 8.51
N ARG A 41 -3.11 -14.11 8.71
CA ARG A 41 -3.68 -14.50 10.01
C ARG A 41 -2.67 -15.06 11.02
N LEU A 42 -1.40 -15.24 10.66
CA LEU A 42 -0.42 -15.88 11.54
C LEU A 42 0.17 -14.85 12.51
N GLY A 43 0.42 -15.26 13.74
CA GLY A 43 0.95 -14.40 14.79
C GLY A 43 -0.12 -13.61 15.55
N GLU A 44 0.33 -12.77 16.48
CA GLU A 44 -0.55 -12.00 17.36
C GLU A 44 -1.18 -10.81 16.63
N ALA A 45 -2.44 -10.51 16.93
CA ALA A 45 -3.17 -9.41 16.29
C ALA A 45 -2.48 -8.05 16.48
N ALA A 46 -1.95 -7.78 17.68
CA ALA A 46 -1.23 -6.54 17.98
C ALA A 46 0.06 -6.41 17.15
N TYR A 47 0.80 -7.51 17.01
CA TYR A 47 2.00 -7.57 16.19
C TYR A 47 1.70 -7.32 14.71
N ASN A 48 0.67 -8.00 14.19
CA ASN A 48 0.21 -7.83 12.83
C ASN A 48 -0.23 -6.39 12.52
N LEU A 49 -0.89 -5.73 13.47
CA LEU A 49 -1.27 -4.34 13.35
C LEU A 49 -0.03 -3.44 13.22
N GLN A 50 0.96 -3.61 14.10
CA GLN A 50 2.22 -2.85 14.05
C GLN A 50 2.99 -3.10 12.74
N LEU A 51 3.10 -4.35 12.31
CA LEU A 51 3.81 -4.72 11.08
C LEU A 51 3.12 -4.14 9.84
N SER A 52 1.80 -4.24 9.76
CA SER A 52 1.03 -3.66 8.66
C SER A 52 1.14 -2.12 8.61
N GLN A 53 1.18 -1.46 9.77
CA GLN A 53 1.37 -0.01 9.85
C GLN A 53 2.76 0.39 9.38
N ALA A 54 3.81 -0.31 9.85
CA ALA A 54 5.18 -0.05 9.43
C ALA A 54 5.36 -0.18 7.90
N ARG A 55 4.70 -1.17 7.27
CA ARG A 55 4.68 -1.33 5.80
C ARG A 55 3.97 -0.20 5.07
N ALA A 56 2.83 0.25 5.60
CA ALA A 56 2.10 1.39 5.05
C ALA A 56 2.95 2.67 5.14
N ASP A 57 3.62 2.89 6.26
CA ASP A 57 4.50 4.04 6.48
C ASP A 57 5.73 4.01 5.57
N GLU A 58 6.34 2.85 5.36
CA GLU A 58 7.49 2.72 4.45
C GLU A 58 7.09 2.97 2.99
N THR A 59 5.90 2.50 2.60
CA THR A 59 5.32 2.78 1.28
C THR A 59 5.08 4.28 1.11
N ARG A 60 4.50 4.93 2.13
CA ARG A 60 4.30 6.39 2.16
C ARG A 60 5.62 7.14 1.97
N ARG A 61 6.64 6.83 2.77
CA ARG A 61 7.97 7.47 2.68
C ARG A 61 8.58 7.30 1.29
N THR A 62 8.43 6.12 0.70
CA THR A 62 8.95 5.84 -0.63
C THR A 62 8.24 6.67 -1.70
N ILE A 63 6.92 6.83 -1.62
CA ILE A 63 6.16 7.70 -2.54
C ILE A 63 6.56 9.17 -2.34
N GLU A 64 6.62 9.66 -1.10
CA GLU A 64 7.00 11.06 -0.79
C GLU A 64 8.43 11.38 -1.27
N ALA A 65 9.36 10.41 -1.20
CA ALA A 65 10.72 10.59 -1.69
C ALA A 65 10.80 10.69 -3.24
N ILE A 66 9.90 10.00 -3.95
CA ILE A 66 9.85 9.99 -5.41
C ILE A 66 9.04 11.18 -5.94
N LEU A 67 7.92 11.48 -5.29
CA LEU A 67 6.96 12.51 -5.67
C LEU A 67 6.58 13.34 -4.43
N PRO A 68 7.37 14.37 -4.07
CA PRO A 68 7.11 15.20 -2.89
C PRO A 68 5.77 15.97 -2.94
N SER A 69 5.19 16.13 -4.12
CA SER A 69 3.89 16.77 -4.33
C SER A 69 2.69 15.82 -4.18
N ALA A 70 2.91 14.52 -3.94
CA ALA A 70 1.85 13.55 -3.77
C ALA A 70 0.99 13.87 -2.53
N GLN A 71 -0.33 13.94 -2.71
CA GLN A 71 -1.27 14.14 -1.61
C GLN A 71 -1.66 12.79 -1.01
N ILE A 72 -0.90 12.34 -0.02
CA ILE A 72 -1.20 11.11 0.74
C ILE A 72 -2.13 11.48 1.89
N GLU A 73 -3.40 11.09 1.79
CA GLU A 73 -4.41 11.39 2.81
C GLU A 73 -4.29 10.49 4.03
N GLU A 74 -3.99 9.20 3.81
CA GLU A 74 -3.91 8.21 4.87
C GLU A 74 -2.89 7.12 4.55
N ALA A 75 -2.12 6.72 5.56
CA ALA A 75 -1.33 5.49 5.56
C ALA A 75 -1.65 4.71 6.83
N ARG A 76 -2.34 3.56 6.67
CA ARG A 76 -2.89 2.81 7.79
C ARG A 76 -2.62 1.31 7.65
N GLY A 77 -2.12 0.71 8.73
CA GLY A 77 -2.13 -0.73 8.94
C GLY A 77 -3.44 -1.20 9.55
N ILE A 78 -4.00 -2.28 9.02
CA ILE A 78 -5.19 -2.93 9.58
C ILE A 78 -4.92 -4.34 10.09
N GLY A 79 -3.65 -4.78 10.05
CA GLY A 79 -3.23 -6.12 10.44
C GLY A 79 -3.98 -7.21 9.67
N SER A 80 -4.44 -8.21 10.41
CA SER A 80 -5.21 -9.35 9.89
C SER A 80 -6.72 -9.19 10.02
N SER A 81 -7.21 -7.98 10.32
CA SER A 81 -8.65 -7.71 10.49
C SER A 81 -9.45 -7.94 9.20
N GLN A 82 -8.80 -7.81 8.04
CA GLN A 82 -9.37 -8.13 6.74
C GLN A 82 -8.44 -9.08 5.98
N LEU A 83 -8.90 -10.31 5.78
CA LEU A 83 -8.19 -11.30 4.97
C LEU A 83 -8.64 -11.18 3.52
N LEU A 84 -7.77 -10.66 2.66
CA LEU A 84 -8.06 -10.44 1.24
C LEU A 84 -8.11 -11.76 0.44
N PHE A 85 -7.46 -12.81 0.95
CA PHE A 85 -7.33 -14.11 0.30
C PHE A 85 -7.47 -15.26 1.29
N ASP A 86 -7.68 -16.48 0.79
CA ASP A 86 -7.79 -17.67 1.64
C ASP A 86 -6.47 -17.98 2.35
N ASN A 87 -6.46 -17.81 3.68
CA ASN A 87 -5.30 -18.04 4.52
C ASN A 87 -5.10 -19.52 4.90
N SER A 88 -5.96 -20.43 4.42
CA SER A 88 -5.75 -21.88 4.49
C SER A 88 -4.56 -22.30 3.61
N LEU A 89 -4.41 -21.64 2.46
CA LEU A 89 -3.33 -21.88 1.50
C LEU A 89 -2.08 -21.02 1.81
N PRO A 90 -0.86 -21.57 1.68
CA PRO A 90 0.39 -20.79 1.77
C PRO A 90 0.41 -19.56 0.87
N GLU A 91 -0.12 -19.70 -0.35
CA GLU A 91 -0.17 -18.67 -1.37
C GLU A 91 -1.09 -17.51 -0.93
N GLY A 92 -2.29 -17.82 -0.44
CA GLY A 92 -3.22 -16.80 0.03
C GLY A 92 -2.72 -16.04 1.27
N ARG A 93 -1.92 -16.70 2.13
CA ARG A 93 -1.20 -16.00 3.21
C ARG A 93 -0.19 -15.00 2.65
N SER A 94 0.61 -15.42 1.67
CA SER A 94 1.58 -14.54 1.00
C SER A 94 0.88 -13.31 0.40
N TYR A 95 -0.26 -13.50 -0.27
CA TYR A 95 -1.04 -12.41 -0.85
C TYR A 95 -1.77 -11.52 0.16
N CYS A 96 -1.85 -11.91 1.44
CA CYS A 96 -2.34 -11.03 2.49
C CYS A 96 -1.25 -10.13 3.07
N ARG A 97 0.03 -10.41 2.81
CA ARG A 97 1.19 -9.60 3.25
C ARG A 97 1.46 -8.47 2.26
N THR A 98 0.49 -7.58 2.06
CA THR A 98 0.56 -6.56 1.01
C THR A 98 0.18 -5.19 1.52
N VAL A 99 0.60 -4.17 0.77
CA VAL A 99 0.11 -2.82 0.87
C VAL A 99 -0.68 -2.49 -0.39
N THR A 100 -1.92 -2.06 -0.20
CA THR A 100 -2.76 -1.53 -1.27
C THR A 100 -2.62 -0.02 -1.33
N ILE A 101 -2.36 0.50 -2.53
CA ILE A 101 -2.28 1.93 -2.80
C ILE A 101 -3.47 2.25 -3.71
N VAL A 102 -4.36 3.11 -3.24
CA VAL A 102 -5.52 3.60 -3.99
C VAL A 102 -5.25 5.04 -4.38
N VAL A 103 -5.36 5.34 -5.67
CA VAL A 103 -5.18 6.69 -6.22
C VAL A 103 -6.51 7.14 -6.80
N GLU A 104 -7.07 8.21 -6.25
CA GLU A 104 -8.34 8.80 -6.67
C GLU A 104 -8.08 10.17 -7.29
N THR A 105 -8.34 10.31 -8.59
CA THR A 105 -8.17 11.58 -9.31
C THR A 105 -9.55 12.16 -9.63
N PRO A 106 -9.92 13.33 -9.09
CA PRO A 106 -11.17 13.99 -9.45
C PRO A 106 -11.16 14.33 -10.95
N LEU A 107 -12.17 13.85 -11.68
CA LEU A 107 -12.40 14.27 -13.05
C LEU A 107 -13.00 15.68 -13.01
N GLU A 108 -12.47 16.62 -13.79
CA GLU A 108 -13.20 17.84 -14.06
C GLU A 108 -14.49 17.49 -14.83
N PRO A 109 -15.63 18.13 -14.51
CA PRO A 109 -16.80 17.99 -15.35
C PRO A 109 -16.43 18.54 -16.73
N SER A 110 -16.42 17.67 -17.74
CA SER A 110 -16.28 18.08 -19.14
C SER A 110 -17.38 19.09 -19.42
N THR A 111 -17.02 20.37 -19.54
CA THR A 111 -17.97 21.38 -19.99
C THR A 111 -18.36 21.02 -21.42
N PRO A 112 -19.62 20.65 -21.71
CA PRO A 112 -20.02 20.41 -23.09
C PRO A 112 -19.88 21.73 -23.86
N ARG A 113 -19.16 21.69 -24.97
CA ARG A 113 -19.06 22.80 -25.94
C ARG A 113 -20.37 22.98 -26.69
#